data_AF-A0AAU4GJH7-F1
#
_entry.id   AF-A0AAU4GJH7-F1
#
_cell.length_a   1.000
_cell.length_b   1.000
_cell.length_c   1.000
_cell.angle_alpha   90.00
_cell.angle_beta   90.00
_cell.angle_gamma   90.00
#
_symmetry.space_group_name_H-M   'P 1'
#
loop_
_entity.id
_entity.type
_entity.pdbx_description
1 polymer ?
#
loop_
_entity_poly.entity_id
_entity_poly.type
_entity_poly.pdbx_seq_one_letter_code
_entity_poly.pdbx_strand_id
1 'polypeptide(L)'
;MRYRWEPVAGEAVLGEGEGTDWSAAHLAEELAERLGQGPVEFTLKVQLGEPGDPTHDSTLVWPAERAELTAGRLAITAEVTDPEHWAAQVFDPTQLTPGIELSDDPVLAARSAIYAVSYDRRSHSR
;
A
#
# COMPACT_ATOMS: atom_id res chain seq x y z
N MET A 1 -14.94 3.21 -5.03
CA MET A 1 -14.47 1.91 -4.51
C MET A 1 -13.30 2.13 -3.56
N ARG A 2 -12.97 1.17 -2.69
CA ARG A 2 -11.80 1.20 -1.80
C ARG A 2 -11.00 -0.11 -1.92
N TYR A 3 -9.67 -0.01 -1.92
CA TYR A 3 -8.76 -1.15 -2.09
C TYR A 3 -8.27 -1.67 -0.74
N ARG A 4 -8.17 -3.00 -0.58
CA ARG A 4 -7.54 -3.66 0.57
C ARG A 4 -6.67 -4.83 0.09
N TRP A 5 -5.44 -4.91 0.59
CA TRP A 5 -4.57 -6.06 0.38
C TRP A 5 -4.62 -6.94 1.62
N GLU A 6 -5.06 -8.19 1.46
CA GLU A 6 -5.12 -9.16 2.55
C GLU A 6 -3.95 -10.15 2.42
N PRO A 7 -3.10 -10.29 3.45
CA PRO A 7 -2.02 -11.28 3.41
C PRO A 7 -2.60 -12.69 3.37
N VAL A 8 -2.15 -13.51 2.42
CA VAL A 8 -2.56 -14.92 2.32
C VAL A 8 -2.07 -15.72 3.54
N ALA A 9 -0.94 -15.32 4.11
CA ALA A 9 -0.39 -15.90 5.34
C ALA A 9 -1.19 -15.53 6.61
N GLY A 10 -2.18 -14.64 6.50
CA GLY A 10 -2.90 -14.06 7.64
C GLY A 10 -2.18 -12.86 8.26
N GLU A 11 -2.90 -12.15 9.12
CA GLU A 11 -2.36 -11.02 9.88
C GLU A 11 -1.74 -11.51 11.19
N ALA A 12 -0.55 -11.00 11.51
CA ALA A 12 0.11 -11.18 12.79
C ALA A 12 0.29 -9.80 13.43
N VAL A 13 -0.23 -9.63 14.65
CA VAL A 13 -0.17 -8.38 15.40
C VAL A 13 0.71 -8.60 16.62
N LEU A 14 1.65 -7.69 16.82
CA LEU A 14 2.58 -7.74 17.95
C LEU A 14 1.87 -7.42 19.25
N GLY A 15 2.21 -8.17 20.30
CA GLY A 15 1.80 -7.86 21.66
C GLY A 15 2.52 -6.63 22.22
N GLU A 16 2.04 -6.15 23.36
CA GLU A 16 2.71 -5.07 24.09
C GLU A 16 4.13 -5.51 24.53
N GLY A 17 5.14 -4.74 24.17
CA GLY A 17 6.55 -5.02 24.48
C GLY A 17 7.26 -5.98 23.51
N GLU A 18 6.54 -6.59 22.59
CA GLU A 18 7.13 -7.42 21.54
C GLU A 18 7.83 -6.54 20.49
N GLY A 19 8.97 -7.00 19.99
CA GLY A 19 9.79 -6.28 19.02
C GLY A 19 10.59 -5.10 19.57
N THR A 20 10.64 -4.92 20.90
CA THR A 20 11.44 -3.88 21.55
C THR A 20 12.94 -4.11 21.45
N ASP A 21 13.35 -5.36 21.25
CA ASP A 21 14.73 -5.81 21.08
C ASP A 21 15.13 -6.02 19.61
N TRP A 22 14.21 -5.79 18.67
CA TRP A 22 14.46 -5.98 17.24
C TRP A 22 15.46 -4.96 16.69
N SER A 23 16.22 -5.40 15.69
CA SER A 23 17.07 -4.50 14.92
C SER A 23 16.21 -3.49 14.16
N ALA A 24 16.77 -2.33 13.84
CA ALA A 24 16.10 -1.34 12.99
C ALA A 24 15.76 -1.89 11.58
N ALA A 25 16.41 -2.98 11.17
CA ALA A 25 16.21 -3.64 9.88
C ALA A 25 15.36 -4.92 9.97
N HIS A 26 14.87 -5.29 11.16
CA HIS A 26 14.28 -6.60 11.42
C HIS A 26 13.19 -7.00 10.42
N LEU A 27 12.25 -6.09 10.10
CA LEU A 27 11.18 -6.39 9.15
C LEU A 27 11.68 -6.61 7.72
N ALA A 28 12.78 -5.98 7.33
CA ALA A 28 13.41 -6.21 6.03
C ALA A 28 14.19 -7.54 6.02
N GLU A 29 14.91 -7.84 7.11
CA GLU A 29 15.62 -9.11 7.31
C GLU A 29 14.65 -10.30 7.33
N GLU A 30 13.52 -10.16 8.03
CA GLU A 30 12.46 -11.18 8.08
C GLU A 30 11.81 -11.38 6.70
N LEU A 31 11.53 -10.30 5.96
CA LEU A 31 11.00 -10.40 4.61
C LEU A 31 11.99 -11.14 3.68
N ALA A 32 13.29 -10.87 3.79
CA ALA A 32 14.34 -11.55 3.03
C ALA A 32 14.35 -13.06 3.32
N GLU A 33 14.32 -13.44 4.60
CA GLU A 33 14.24 -14.83 5.04
C GLU A 33 12.98 -15.51 4.51
N ARG A 34 11.84 -14.84 4.64
CA ARG A 34 10.54 -15.35 4.17
C ARG A 34 10.54 -15.59 2.66
N LEU A 35 11.10 -14.67 1.88
CA LEU A 35 11.25 -14.82 0.43
C LEU A 35 12.19 -15.96 0.04
N GLY A 36 13.17 -16.28 0.89
CA GLY A 36 14.03 -17.47 0.75
C GLY A 36 13.26 -18.79 0.88
N GLN A 37 12.12 -18.80 1.57
CA GLN A 37 11.25 -19.98 1.73
C GLN A 37 10.15 -20.09 0.67
N GLY A 38 9.83 -19.00 -0.02
CA GLY A 38 8.81 -18.96 -1.06
C GLY A 38 8.20 -17.56 -1.24
N PRO A 39 7.23 -17.41 -2.16
CA PRO A 39 6.60 -16.13 -2.42
C PRO A 39 5.78 -15.63 -1.22
N VAL A 40 5.80 -14.31 -0.99
CA VAL A 40 4.87 -13.62 -0.09
C VAL A 40 3.69 -13.15 -0.91
N GLU A 41 2.48 -13.53 -0.50
CA GLU A 41 1.29 -13.37 -1.33
C GLU A 41 0.18 -12.59 -0.63
N PHE A 42 -0.49 -11.74 -1.42
CA PHE A 42 -1.63 -10.93 -0.98
C PHE A 42 -2.80 -11.09 -1.95
N THR A 43 -4.02 -11.03 -1.42
CA THR A 43 -5.25 -10.96 -2.21
C THR A 43 -5.73 -9.51 -2.28
N LEU A 44 -6.00 -9.01 -3.47
CA LEU A 44 -6.63 -7.69 -3.65
C LEU A 44 -8.13 -7.81 -3.49
N LYS A 45 -8.67 -7.18 -2.46
CA LYS A 45 -10.10 -6.94 -2.27
C LYS A 45 -10.45 -5.53 -2.69
N VAL A 46 -11.61 -5.38 -3.31
CA VAL A 46 -12.18 -4.08 -3.68
C VAL A 46 -13.57 -3.98 -3.08
N GLN A 47 -13.72 -3.05 -2.13
CA GLN A 47 -15.00 -2.70 -1.56
C GLN A 47 -15.73 -1.73 -2.48
N LEU A 48 -16.96 -2.08 -2.86
CA LEU A 48 -17.81 -1.30 -3.75
C LEU A 48 -18.64 -0.30 -2.93
N GLY A 49 -18.62 0.95 -3.37
CA GLY A 49 -19.39 2.01 -2.73
C GLY A 49 -20.81 2.04 -3.27
N GLU A 50 -21.73 2.48 -2.43
CA GLU A 50 -23.12 2.73 -2.79
C GLU A 50 -23.43 4.23 -2.75
N PRO A 51 -24.53 4.68 -3.37
CA PRO A 51 -25.00 6.05 -3.23
C PRO A 51 -25.12 6.45 -1.75
N GLY A 52 -24.50 7.57 -1.39
CA GLY A 52 -24.47 8.10 -0.02
C GLY A 52 -23.22 7.74 0.78
N ASP A 53 -22.39 6.81 0.29
CA ASP A 53 -21.08 6.56 0.92
C ASP A 53 -20.15 7.77 0.72
N PRO A 54 -19.41 8.20 1.76
CA PRO A 54 -18.51 9.34 1.66
C PRO A 54 -17.29 8.97 0.80
N THR A 55 -17.16 9.65 -0.34
CA THR A 55 -16.02 9.53 -1.26
C THR A 55 -14.97 10.63 -1.07
N HIS A 56 -15.33 11.72 -0.39
CA HIS A 56 -14.48 12.88 -0.13
C HIS A 56 -13.74 12.82 1.22
N ASP A 57 -14.10 11.87 2.10
CA ASP A 57 -13.54 11.77 3.46
C ASP A 57 -13.01 10.36 3.72
N SER A 58 -11.68 10.22 3.62
CA SER A 58 -10.95 9.00 3.91
C SER A 58 -10.90 8.61 5.39
N THR A 59 -11.35 9.46 6.32
CA THR A 59 -11.41 9.12 7.76
C THR A 59 -12.64 8.30 8.12
N LEU A 60 -13.68 8.35 7.29
CA LEU A 60 -14.93 7.61 7.50
C LEU A 60 -14.84 6.23 6.86
N VAL A 61 -14.97 5.18 7.67
CA VAL A 61 -15.03 3.80 7.20
C VAL A 61 -16.41 3.50 6.63
N TRP A 62 -16.48 2.82 5.48
CA TRP A 62 -17.76 2.35 4.93
C TRP A 62 -18.24 1.11 5.71
N PRO A 63 -19.56 0.85 5.76
CA PRO A 63 -20.09 -0.34 6.43
C PRO A 63 -19.41 -1.63 5.98
N ALA A 64 -19.18 -2.57 6.91
CA ALA A 64 -18.49 -3.82 6.61
C ALA A 64 -19.30 -4.73 5.68
N GLU A 65 -20.62 -4.53 5.61
CA GLU A 65 -21.56 -5.29 4.79
C GLU A 65 -21.54 -4.88 3.30
N ARG A 66 -20.78 -3.84 2.93
CA ARG A 66 -20.63 -3.43 1.53
C ARG A 66 -20.08 -4.59 0.70
N ALA A 67 -20.60 -4.72 -0.52
CA ALA A 67 -20.15 -5.74 -1.44
C ALA A 67 -18.64 -5.61 -1.70
N GLU A 68 -17.92 -6.72 -1.57
CA GLU A 68 -16.51 -6.81 -1.89
C GLU A 68 -16.29 -7.82 -3.01
N LEU A 69 -15.39 -7.49 -3.93
CA LEU A 69 -14.92 -8.40 -4.95
C LEU A 69 -13.44 -8.70 -4.77
N THR A 70 -13.03 -9.90 -5.18
CA THR A 70 -11.60 -10.24 -5.29
C THR A 70 -11.13 -9.83 -6.68
N ALA A 71 -10.23 -8.83 -6.74
CA ALA A 71 -9.75 -8.28 -8.00
C ALA A 71 -8.46 -8.94 -8.50
N GLY A 72 -7.71 -9.65 -7.63
CA GLY A 72 -6.50 -10.33 -8.04
C GLY A 72 -5.63 -10.82 -6.89
N ARG A 73 -4.43 -11.29 -7.24
CA ARG A 73 -3.40 -11.75 -6.30
C ARG A 73 -2.07 -11.08 -6.65
N LEU A 74 -1.37 -10.59 -5.65
CA LEU A 74 0.02 -10.14 -5.75
C LEU A 74 0.92 -11.22 -5.15
N ALA A 75 1.92 -11.66 -5.91
CA ALA A 75 2.98 -12.53 -5.40
C ALA A 75 4.30 -11.78 -5.49
N ILE A 76 4.90 -11.52 -4.34
CA ILE A 76 6.26 -10.98 -4.22
C ILE A 76 7.18 -12.19 -4.15
N THR A 77 8.01 -12.37 -5.18
CA THR A 77 8.80 -13.59 -5.37
C THR A 77 10.28 -13.42 -5.10
N ALA A 78 10.77 -12.19 -5.03
CA ALA A 78 12.18 -11.87 -4.84
C ALA A 78 12.36 -10.42 -4.42
N GLU A 79 13.53 -10.13 -3.85
CA GLU A 79 14.01 -8.78 -3.67
C GLU A 79 14.44 -8.15 -5.00
N VAL A 80 14.45 -6.83 -5.03
CA VAL A 80 14.97 -6.07 -6.16
C VAL A 80 16.50 -6.14 -6.20
N THR A 81 17.07 -6.25 -7.40
CA THR A 81 18.53 -6.28 -7.58
C THR A 81 19.19 -4.90 -7.54
N ASP A 82 18.40 -3.83 -7.73
CA ASP A 82 18.85 -2.45 -7.72
C ASP A 82 17.97 -1.62 -6.76
N PRO A 83 18.22 -1.71 -5.44
CA PRO A 83 17.40 -1.02 -4.45
C PRO A 83 17.45 0.50 -4.59
N GLU A 84 18.56 1.08 -5.08
CA GLU A 84 18.68 2.53 -5.26
C GLU A 84 17.76 3.04 -6.37
N HIS A 85 17.69 2.33 -7.49
CA HIS A 85 16.76 2.65 -8.58
C HIS A 85 15.31 2.68 -8.10
N TRP A 86 14.89 1.65 -7.35
CA TRP A 86 13.53 1.54 -6.84
C TRP A 86 13.23 2.54 -5.71
N ALA A 87 14.21 2.84 -4.86
CA ALA A 87 14.08 3.86 -3.82
C ALA A 87 13.90 5.29 -4.40
N ALA A 88 14.39 5.52 -5.61
CA ALA A 88 14.23 6.77 -6.34
C ALA A 88 12.86 6.90 -7.04
N GLN A 89 12.10 5.81 -7.17
CA GLN A 89 10.78 5.86 -7.81
C GLN A 89 9.74 6.58 -6.95
N VAL A 90 8.69 7.08 -7.61
CA VAL A 90 7.56 7.74 -6.98
C VAL A 90 6.29 6.93 -7.25
N PHE A 91 5.66 6.44 -6.19
CA PHE A 91 4.35 5.79 -6.25
C PHE A 91 3.24 6.84 -6.04
N ASP A 92 2.96 7.63 -7.08
CA ASP A 92 1.92 8.65 -7.06
C ASP A 92 0.52 8.01 -7.18
N PRO A 93 -0.37 8.18 -6.17
CA PRO A 93 -1.70 7.57 -6.17
C PRO A 93 -2.65 8.14 -7.24
N THR A 94 -2.27 9.22 -7.92
CA THR A 94 -3.05 9.85 -8.99
C THR A 94 -2.63 9.41 -10.39
N GLN A 95 -1.59 8.59 -10.50
CA GLN A 95 -1.20 7.94 -11.76
C GLN A 95 -2.16 6.76 -12.02
N LEU A 96 -3.20 7.02 -12.80
CA LEU A 96 -4.28 6.07 -13.08
C LEU A 96 -4.20 5.47 -14.48
N THR A 97 -4.92 4.36 -14.66
CA THR A 97 -5.12 3.68 -15.95
C THR A 97 -6.58 3.79 -16.38
N PRO A 98 -6.92 3.69 -17.68
CA PRO A 98 -8.31 3.73 -18.13
C PRO A 98 -9.23 2.77 -17.35
N GLY A 99 -10.39 3.27 -16.93
CA GLY A 99 -11.34 2.54 -16.09
C GLY A 99 -11.19 2.80 -14.58
N ILE A 100 -10.20 3.60 -14.17
CA ILE A 100 -10.05 4.08 -12.78
C ILE A 100 -10.02 5.60 -12.79
N GLU A 101 -10.80 6.21 -11.91
CA GLU A 101 -10.91 7.66 -11.74
C GLU A 101 -10.73 8.04 -10.27
N LEU A 102 -10.32 9.30 -10.03
CA LEU A 102 -10.18 9.82 -8.68
C LEU A 102 -11.55 10.05 -8.04
N SER A 103 -11.62 9.87 -6.73
CA SER A 103 -12.73 10.43 -5.95
C SER A 103 -12.53 11.93 -5.72
N ASP A 104 -13.53 12.55 -5.11
CA ASP A 104 -13.51 13.94 -4.64
C ASP A 104 -12.79 14.11 -3.28
N ASP A 105 -11.93 13.17 -2.87
CA ASP A 105 -11.15 13.28 -1.63
C ASP A 105 -10.02 14.33 -1.80
N PRO A 106 -10.01 15.41 -1.00
CA PRO A 106 -9.03 16.48 -1.11
C PRO A 106 -7.61 16.03 -0.68
N VAL A 107 -7.50 15.03 0.21
CA VAL A 107 -6.23 14.42 0.57
C VAL A 107 -5.66 13.67 -0.63
N LEU A 108 -6.48 12.87 -1.31
CA LEU A 108 -6.04 12.19 -2.54
C LEU A 108 -5.60 13.18 -3.61
N ALA A 109 -6.39 14.22 -3.85
CA ALA A 109 -6.08 15.26 -4.85
C ALA A 109 -4.76 16.00 -4.56
N ALA A 110 -4.44 16.24 -3.29
CA ALA A 110 -3.22 16.94 -2.88
C ALA A 110 -1.95 16.07 -3.00
N ARG A 111 -2.07 14.73 -2.95
CA ARG A 111 -0.91 13.83 -2.83
C ARG A 111 0.06 13.92 -4.00
N SER A 112 -0.40 14.10 -5.23
CA SER A 112 0.52 14.21 -6.38
C SER A 112 1.51 15.36 -6.23
N ALA A 113 1.02 16.56 -5.89
CA ALA A 113 1.86 17.73 -5.68
C ALA A 113 2.84 17.55 -4.51
N ILE A 114 2.39 16.93 -3.42
CA ILE A 114 3.23 16.63 -2.25
C ILE A 114 4.35 15.64 -2.62
N TYR A 115 4.02 14.60 -3.38
CA TYR A 115 4.98 13.58 -3.81
C TYR A 115 6.00 14.17 -4.78
N ALA A 116 5.58 15.07 -5.67
CA ALA A 116 6.47 15.81 -6.56
C ALA A 116 7.49 16.67 -5.78
N VAL A 117 7.06 17.40 -4.74
CA VAL A 117 7.97 18.16 -3.86
C VAL A 117 8.93 17.24 -3.11
N SER A 118 8.45 16.10 -2.60
CA SER A 118 9.30 15.12 -1.92
C SER A 118 10.35 14.54 -2.86
N TYR A 119 9.96 14.21 -4.10
CA TYR A 119 10.88 13.73 -5.14
C TYR A 119 11.94 14.79 -5.46
N ASP A 120 11.54 16.02 -5.76
CA ASP A 120 12.47 17.10 -6.07
C ASP A 120 13.51 17.31 -4.96
N ARG A 121 13.07 17.32 -3.69
CA ARG A 121 13.97 17.43 -2.55
C ARG A 121 14.96 16.26 -2.47
N ARG A 122 14.52 15.02 -2.65
CA ARG A 122 15.40 13.83 -2.56
C ARG A 122 16.34 13.68 -3.76
N SER A 123 15.95 14.21 -4.92
CA SER A 123 16.71 14.10 -6.16
C SER A 123 17.70 15.25 -6.38
N HIS A 124 17.38 16.46 -5.92
CA HIS A 124 18.17 17.66 -6.20
C HIS A 124 18.79 18.34 -4.97
N SER A 125 18.45 17.94 -3.74
CA SER A 125 19.11 18.48 -2.54
C SER A 125 20.36 17.67 -2.19
N ARG A 126 21.40 17.78 -3.02
CA ARG A 126 22.78 17.42 -2.68
C ARG A 126 23.70 18.62 -2.79
#